data_AF-A0A328LMQ3-F1
#
_entry.id   AF-A0A328LMQ3-F1
#
_cell.length_a   1.000
_cell.length_b   1.000
_cell.length_c   1.000
_cell.angle_alpha   90.00
_cell.angle_beta   90.00
_cell.angle_gamma   90.00
#
_symmetry.space_group_name_H-M   'P 1'
#
loop_
_entity.id
_entity.type
_entity.pdbx_description
1 polymer ?
#
loop_
_entity_poly.entity_id
_entity_poly.type
_entity_poly.pdbx_seq_one_letter_code
_entity_poly.pdbx_strand_id
1 'polypeptide(L)' 'MKNIFIQVLNNYLSDDVSNNFETTLKDMGLDSMASIELLLELEDQFDIVFPDELLTEETFSTAKTLWESINKLTPDKAGC' A
#
# COMPACT_ATOMS: atom_id res chain seq x y z
N MET A 1 12.01 -2.94 3.47
CA MET A 1 10.85 -2.03 3.31
C MET A 1 9.87 -2.56 2.27
N LYS A 2 10.21 -2.63 0.97
CA LYS A 2 9.28 -3.11 -0.08
C LYS A 2 8.74 -4.54 0.11
N ASN A 3 9.52 -5.41 0.75
CA ASN A 3 9.12 -6.80 0.99
C ASN A 3 7.93 -6.93 1.96
N ILE A 4 7.87 -6.09 3.00
CA ILE A 4 6.77 -6.10 3.99
C ILE A 4 5.49 -5.64 3.30
N PHE A 5 5.56 -4.55 2.53
CA PHE A 5 4.43 -4.07 1.74
C PHE A 5 3.84 -5.13 0.84
N ILE A 6 4.67 -5.83 0.05
CA ILE A 6 4.19 -6.90 -0.84
C ILE A 6 3.57 -8.04 -0.03
N GLN A 7 4.14 -8.41 1.12
CA GLN A 7 3.55 -9.44 1.98
C GLN A 7 2.18 -9.05 2.52
N VAL A 8 2.03 -7.81 2.99
CA VAL A 8 0.75 -7.30 3.45
C VAL A 8 -0.25 -7.33 2.30
N LEU A 9 0.09 -6.80 1.13
CA LEU A 9 -0.80 -6.82 -0.03
C LEU A 9 -1.20 -8.23 -0.45
N ASN A 10 -0.25 -9.17 -0.56
CA ASN A 10 -0.54 -10.56 -0.92
C ASN A 10 -1.43 -11.29 0.10
N ASN A 11 -1.58 -10.77 1.32
CA ASN A 11 -2.53 -11.31 2.29
C ASN A 11 -3.98 -10.88 1.99
N TYR A 12 -4.17 -9.74 1.33
CA TYR A 12 -5.48 -9.18 0.98
C TYR A 12 -5.86 -9.35 -0.49
N LEU A 13 -4.89 -9.70 -1.35
CA LEU A 13 -5.07 -9.90 -2.78
C LEU A 13 -5.07 -11.39 -3.14
N SER A 14 -5.74 -11.72 -4.24
CA SER A 14 -5.70 -13.08 -4.81
C SER A 14 -4.51 -13.29 -5.75
N ASP A 15 -3.94 -12.20 -6.26
CA ASP A 15 -2.87 -12.21 -7.26
C ASP A 15 -1.58 -11.57 -6.73
N ASP A 16 -0.44 -11.91 -7.33
CA ASP A 16 0.87 -11.52 -6.82
C ASP A 16 1.28 -10.14 -7.34
N VAL A 17 1.28 -9.15 -6.44
CA VAL A 17 1.69 -7.76 -6.74
C VAL A 17 3.13 -7.66 -7.21
N SER A 18 4.01 -8.59 -6.84
CA SER A 18 5.43 -8.48 -7.16
C SER A 18 5.71 -8.49 -8.66
N ASN A 19 4.83 -9.10 -9.46
CA ASN A 19 4.93 -9.14 -10.92
C ASN A 19 4.07 -8.08 -11.63
N ASN A 20 3.06 -7.52 -10.95
CA ASN A 20 2.04 -6.64 -11.53
C ASN A 20 1.85 -5.35 -10.73
N PHE A 21 2.93 -4.58 -10.54
CA PHE A 21 2.92 -3.34 -9.75
C PHE A 21 2.06 -2.21 -10.36
N GLU A 22 1.81 -2.27 -11.67
CA GLU A 22 1.03 -1.28 -12.42
C GLU A 22 -0.46 -1.64 -12.53
N THR A 23 -0.82 -2.85 -12.12
CA THR A 23 -2.21 -3.31 -12.11
C THR A 23 -2.96 -2.68 -10.95
N THR A 24 -4.26 -2.45 -11.14
CA THR A 24 -5.06 -1.83 -10.11
C THR A 24 -5.36 -2.81 -8.98
N LEU A 25 -5.25 -2.36 -7.73
CA LEU A 25 -5.45 -3.22 -6.56
C LEU A 25 -6.85 -3.89 -6.58
N LYS A 26 -7.84 -3.15 -7.08
CA LYS A 26 -9.22 -3.61 -7.25
C LYS A 26 -9.34 -4.75 -8.27
N ASP A 27 -8.58 -4.70 -9.35
CA ASP A 27 -8.55 -5.76 -10.39
C ASP A 27 -7.82 -7.02 -9.87
N MET A 28 -6.84 -6.84 -9.00
CA MET A 28 -6.14 -7.93 -8.29
C MET A 28 -6.99 -8.59 -7.19
N GLY A 29 -8.22 -8.13 -6.99
CA GLY A 29 -9.18 -8.70 -6.04
C GLY A 29 -9.23 -8.00 -4.68
N LEU A 30 -8.72 -6.77 -4.54
CA LEU A 30 -8.86 -6.01 -3.30
C LEU A 30 -10.34 -5.65 -3.05
N ASP A 31 -10.88 -6.13 -1.94
CA ASP A 31 -12.23 -5.79 -1.49
C ASP A 31 -12.27 -4.40 -0.81
N SER A 32 -13.44 -3.74 -0.82
CA SER A 32 -13.59 -2.43 -0.17
C SER A 32 -13.34 -2.50 1.34
N MET A 33 -13.73 -3.59 2.02
CA MET A 33 -13.39 -3.76 3.45
C MET A 33 -11.90 -4.01 3.63
N ALA A 34 -11.32 -4.91 2.83
CA ALA A 34 -9.90 -5.24 2.87
C ALA A 34 -9.02 -4.02 2.58
N SER A 35 -9.47 -3.07 1.77
CA SER A 35 -8.74 -1.83 1.48
C SER A 35 -8.56 -0.93 2.70
N ILE A 36 -9.55 -0.89 3.61
CA ILE A 36 -9.46 -0.13 4.86
C ILE A 36 -8.53 -0.85 5.84
N GLU A 37 -8.66 -2.17 5.97
CA GLU A 37 -7.75 -2.97 6.83
C GLU A 37 -6.30 -2.88 6.35
N LEU A 38 -6.07 -2.97 5.04
CA LEU A 38 -4.77 -2.78 4.41
C LEU A 38 -4.17 -1.41 4.75
N LEU A 39 -4.97 -0.34 4.66
CA LEU A 39 -4.52 1.00 5.03
C LEU A 39 -4.02 1.04 6.48
N LEU A 40 -4.85 0.59 7.42
CA LEU A 40 -4.54 0.62 8.85
C LEU A 40 -3.28 -0.21 9.18
N GLU A 41 -3.15 -1.39 8.57
CA GLU A 41 -1.96 -2.24 8.71
C GLU A 41 -0.72 -1.52 8.15
N LEU A 42 -0.82 -0.85 7.00
CA LEU A 42 0.31 -0.11 6.43
C LEU A 42 0.72 1.08 7.32
N GLU A 43 -0.24 1.79 7.89
CA GLU A 43 0.02 2.87 8.86
C GLU A 43 0.79 2.34 10.08
N ASP A 44 0.37 1.21 10.64
CA ASP A 44 1.01 0.56 11.79
C ASP A 44 2.41 0.02 11.43
N GLN A 45 2.54 -0.74 10.34
CA GLN A 45 3.80 -1.37 9.93
C GLN A 45 4.89 -0.35 9.56
N PHE A 46 4.49 0.77 8.94
CA PHE A 46 5.42 1.80 8.50
C PHE A 46 5.51 2.99 9.47
N ASP A 47 4.75 2.99 10.56
CA ASP A 47 4.70 4.06 11.57
C ASP A 47 4.38 5.42 10.90
N ILE A 48 3.43 5.40 9.94
CA ILE A 48 2.98 6.56 9.16
C ILE A 48 1.48 6.79 9.33
N VAL A 49 1.02 7.97 8.96
CA VAL A 49 -0.41 8.31 8.87
C VAL A 49 -0.67 8.81 7.46
N PHE A 50 -1.66 8.22 6.77
CA PHE A 50 -2.09 8.69 5.47
C PHE A 50 -3.01 9.90 5.65
N PRO A 51 -2.60 11.10 5.19
CA PRO A 51 -3.47 12.26 5.22
C PRO A 51 -4.59 12.10 4.19
N ASP A 52 -5.74 12.72 4.46
CA ASP A 52 -6.94 12.64 3.60
C ASP A 52 -6.67 13.09 2.16
N GLU A 53 -5.70 13.98 1.96
CA GLU A 53 -5.24 14.43 0.63
C GLU A 53 -4.61 13.32 -0.22
N LEU A 54 -4.05 12.29 0.42
CA LEU A 54 -3.51 11.10 -0.23
C LEU A 54 -4.53 9.96 -0.29
N LEU A 55 -5.69 10.08 0.38
CA LEU A 55 -6.80 9.13 0.30
C LEU A 55 -7.62 9.32 -0.99
N THR A 56 -6.94 9.25 -2.13
CA THR A 56 -7.51 9.49 -3.46
C THR A 56 -7.51 8.22 -4.29
N GLU A 57 -8.46 8.11 -5.22
CA GLU A 57 -8.53 6.96 -6.15
C GLU A 57 -7.22 6.75 -6.92
N GLU A 58 -6.40 7.79 -7.14
CA GLU A 58 -5.09 7.67 -7.78
C GLU A 58 -4.06 6.95 -6.88
N THR A 59 -4.02 7.29 -5.59
CA THR A 59 -3.11 6.66 -4.62
C THR A 59 -3.49 5.21 -4.37
N PHE A 60 -4.79 4.90 -4.34
CA PHE A 60 -5.33 3.55 -4.21
C PHE A 60 -5.54 2.84 -5.54
N SER A 61 -5.20 3.47 -6.67
CA SER A 61 -5.38 2.84 -7.98
C SER A 61 -4.46 1.63 -8.09
N THR A 62 -3.16 1.80 -7.87
CA THR A 62 -2.15 0.76 -8.12
C THR A 62 -1.22 0.57 -6.93
N ALA A 63 -0.62 -0.62 -6.82
CA ALA A 63 0.40 -0.89 -5.81
C ALA A 63 1.59 0.08 -5.93
N LYS A 64 1.91 0.54 -7.14
CA LYS A 64 2.97 1.51 -7.39
C LYS A 64 2.69 2.87 -6.75
N THR A 65 1.55 3.49 -7.05
CA THR A 65 1.22 4.83 -6.53
C THR A 65 1.09 4.80 -5.01
N LEU A 66 0.47 3.75 -4.45
CA LEU A 66 0.40 3.53 -3.01
C LEU A 66 1.79 3.44 -2.38
N TRP A 67 2.69 2.64 -2.97
CA TRP A 67 4.07 2.50 -2.50
C TRP A 67 4.88 3.81 -2.58
N GLU A 68 4.70 4.59 -3.64
CA GLU A 68 5.34 5.90 -3.77
C GLU A 68 4.85 6.89 -2.69
N SER A 69 3.57 6.86 -2.35
CA SER A 69 3.02 7.67 -1.25
C SER A 69 3.60 7.26 0.10
N ILE A 70 3.66 5.94 0.39
CA ILE A 70 4.32 5.43 1.61
C ILE A 70 5.75 5.94 1.69
N ASN A 71 6.52 5.80 0.61
CA ASN A 71 7.93 6.20 0.59
C ASN A 71 8.14 7.71 0.74
N LYS A 72 7.14 8.54 0.39
CA LYS A 72 7.14 9.98 0.67
C LYS A 72 6.80 10.30 2.13
N LEU A 73 5.91 9.51 2.73
CA LEU A 73 5.43 9.68 4.10
C LEU A 73 6.38 9.09 5.15
N THR A 74 7.10 8.02 4.82
CA THR A 74 8.13 7.46 5.68
C THR A 74 9.38 8.35 5.56
N PRO A 75 9.72 9.19 6.54
CA PRO A 75 11.08 9.71 6.62
C PRO A 75 11.98 8.49 6.79
N ASP A 76 12.98 8.38 5.93
CA ASP A 76 14.04 7.39 5.95
C ASP A 76 14.52 7.15 7.41
N LYS A 77 13.98 6.14 8.09
CA LYS A 77 14.62 5.51 9.27
C LYS A 77 15.77 4.60 8.77
N ALA A 78 16.56 5.05 7.79
CA ALA A 78 17.93 4.57 7.55
C ALA A 78 18.97 5.57 8.08
N GLY A 79 18.57 6.38 9.08
CA GLY A 79 19.47 7.26 9.83
C GLY A 79 19.36 7.05 11.34
N CYS A 80 19.89 5.92 11.84
CA CYS A 80 20.45 5.78 13.19
C CYS A 80 21.66 4.85 13.12
#